data_AF-A0A3C1GCW2-F1
#
_entry.id   AF-A0A3C1GCW2-F1
#
_cell.length_a   1.000
_cell.length_b   1.000
_cell.length_c   1.000
_cell.angle_alpha   90.00
_cell.angle_beta   90.00
_cell.angle_gamma   90.00
#
_symmetry.space_group_name_H-M   'P 1'
#
loop_
_entity.id
_entity.type
_entity.pdbx_description
1 polymer ?
#
loop_
_entity_poly.entity_id
_entity_poly.type
_entity_poly.pdbx_seq_one_letter_code
_entity_poly.pdbx_strand_id
1 'polypeptide(L)' 'PARAKEIIMGCRRYSTAEAQAWGLVHQVVAGADLGVAVMAYAERLAAKPFRALAEAKARINAIARTGIPEVNAMTEGFL' A
#
# COMPACT_ATOMS: atom_id res chain seq x y z
N PRO A 1 5.36 8.40 13.08
CA PRO A 1 4.02 7.79 12.90
C PRO A 1 2.85 8.68 13.39
N ALA A 2 2.72 9.92 12.89
CA ALA A 2 1.60 10.79 13.26
C ALA A 2 0.30 10.39 12.52
N ARG A 3 0.38 10.26 11.18
CA ARG A 3 -0.78 9.92 10.34
C ARG A 3 -1.38 8.53 10.66
N ALA A 4 -0.53 7.52 10.84
CA ALA A 4 -1.00 6.18 11.17
C ALA A 4 -1.79 6.14 12.49
N LYS A 5 -1.33 6.88 13.52
CA LYS A 5 -2.06 6.99 14.80
C LYS A 5 -3.39 7.72 14.64
N GLU A 6 -3.44 8.81 13.87
CA GLU A 6 -4.70 9.50 13.55
C GLU A 6 -5.70 8.54 12.88
N ILE A 7 -5.26 7.79 11.87
CA ILE A 7 -6.11 6.85 11.14
C ILE A 7 -6.63 5.74 12.05
N ILE A 8 -5.74 5.09 12.80
CA ILE A 8 -6.07 3.91 13.63
C ILE A 8 -6.91 4.30 14.85
N MET A 9 -6.55 5.38 15.56
CA MET A 9 -7.22 5.77 16.80
C MET A 9 -8.44 6.65 16.55
N GLY A 10 -8.42 7.46 15.49
CA GLY A 10 -9.49 8.40 15.17
C GLY A 10 -10.68 7.78 14.43
N CYS A 11 -10.51 6.60 13.82
CA CYS A 11 -11.57 5.79 13.20
C CYS A 11 -12.55 6.54 12.26
N ARG A 12 -12.13 7.67 11.68
CA ARG A 12 -12.96 8.46 10.78
C ARG A 12 -12.87 7.96 9.33
N ARG A 13 -13.81 8.40 8.51
CA ARG A 13 -13.74 8.22 7.05
C ARG A 13 -12.88 9.30 6.41
N TYR A 14 -12.21 8.92 5.33
CA TYR A 14 -11.33 9.78 4.55
C TYR A 14 -11.81 9.85 3.11
N SER A 15 -11.69 11.03 2.52
CA SER A 15 -11.94 11.24 1.10
C SER A 15 -10.88 10.56 0.23
N THR A 16 -11.21 10.34 -1.04
CA THR A 16 -10.25 9.83 -2.04
C THR A 16 -9.08 10.79 -2.22
N ALA A 17 -9.31 12.11 -2.15
CA ALA A 17 -8.28 13.14 -2.23
C ALA A 17 -7.28 13.05 -1.07
N GLU A 18 -7.75 12.89 0.16
CA GLU A 18 -6.89 12.68 1.34
C GLU A 18 -6.07 11.39 1.20
N ALA A 19 -6.73 10.28 0.85
CA ALA A 19 -6.06 8.99 0.68
C ALA A 19 -4.98 9.03 -0.42
N GLN A 20 -5.23 9.74 -1.52
CA GLN A 20 -4.25 9.91 -2.60
C GLN A 20 -3.09 10.81 -2.18
N ALA A 21 -3.39 11.93 -1.50
CA ALA A 21 -2.36 12.86 -1.01
C ALA A 21 -1.41 12.20 0.00
N TRP A 22 -1.90 11.21 0.76
CA TRP A 22 -1.08 10.45 1.70
C TRP A 22 -0.40 9.21 1.10
N GLY A 23 -0.63 8.93 -0.18
CA GLY A 23 -0.06 7.77 -0.87
C GLY A 23 -0.68 6.42 -0.46
N LEU A 24 -1.82 6.43 0.23
CA LEU A 24 -2.56 5.20 0.56
C LEU A 24 -3.20 4.57 -0.70
N VAL A 25 -3.54 5.42 -1.67
CA VAL A 25 -3.94 5.01 -3.03
C VAL A 25 -3.06 5.74 -4.05
N HIS A 26 -2.67 5.05 -5.11
CA HIS A 26 -1.78 5.60 -6.13
C HIS A 26 -2.52 6.34 -7.26
N GLN A 27 -3.82 6.09 -7.42
CA GLN A 27 -4.65 6.68 -8.47
C GLN A 27 -6.13 6.71 -8.01
N VAL A 28 -6.83 7.78 -8.37
CA VAL A 28 -8.29 7.95 -8.18
C VAL A 28 -8.91 8.18 -9.55
N VAL A 29 -10.00 7.48 -9.84
CA VAL A 29 -10.75 7.57 -11.11
C VAL A 29 -12.25 7.60 -10.82
N ALA A 30 -13.07 7.96 -11.83
CA ALA A 30 -14.51 7.79 -11.72
C ALA A 30 -14.86 6.31 -11.53
N GLY A 31 -15.90 6.02 -10.75
CA GLY A 31 -16.26 4.64 -10.40
C GLY A 31 -16.54 3.75 -11.62
N ALA A 32 -17.15 4.31 -12.66
CA ALA A 32 -17.42 3.60 -13.92
C ALA A 32 -16.14 3.19 -14.67
N ASP A 33 -15.05 3.93 -14.48
CA ASP A 33 -13.78 3.71 -15.20
C ASP A 33 -12.81 2.80 -14.44
N LEU A 34 -13.18 2.37 -13.22
CA LEU A 34 -12.28 1.59 -12.36
C LEU A 34 -11.78 0.32 -13.05
N GLY A 35 -12.67 -0.42 -13.72
CA GLY A 35 -12.29 -1.64 -14.44
C GLY A 35 -11.25 -1.37 -15.54
N VAL A 36 -11.44 -0.31 -16.32
CA VAL A 36 -10.53 0.10 -17.39
C VAL A 36 -9.17 0.50 -16.82
N ALA A 37 -9.16 1.32 -15.76
CA ALA A 37 -7.93 1.79 -15.12
C ALA A 37 -7.11 0.63 -14.51
N VAL A 38 -7.79 -0.33 -13.87
CA VAL A 38 -7.15 -1.53 -13.31
C VAL A 38 -6.52 -2.39 -14.40
N MET A 39 -7.23 -2.63 -15.50
CA MET A 39 -6.69 -3.42 -16.62
C MET A 39 -5.48 -2.75 -17.25
N ALA A 40 -5.55 -1.45 -17.53
CA ALA A 40 -4.41 -0.70 -18.06
C ALA A 40 -3.20 -0.73 -17.11
N TYR A 41 -3.43 -0.65 -15.80
CA TYR A 41 -2.36 -0.77 -14.81
C TYR A 41 -1.72 -2.18 -14.81
N ALA A 42 -2.55 -3.22 -14.87
CA ALA A 42 -2.09 -4.61 -14.90
C ALA A 42 -1.29 -4.91 -16.18
N GLU A 43 -1.78 -4.48 -17.35
CA GLU A 43 -1.09 -4.61 -18.63
C GLU A 43 0.28 -3.93 -18.61
N ARG A 44 0.37 -2.72 -18.04
CA ARG A 44 1.63 -2.00 -17.89
C ARG A 44 2.64 -2.74 -17.00
N LEU A 45 2.19 -3.48 -16.00
CA LEU A 45 3.06 -4.33 -15.19
C LEU A 45 3.44 -5.62 -15.92
N ALA A 46 2.48 -6.24 -16.63
CA ALA A 46 2.70 -7.47 -17.39
C ALA A 46 3.68 -7.28 -18.56
N ALA A 47 3.73 -6.08 -19.15
CA ALA A 47 4.69 -5.73 -20.20
C ALA A 47 6.15 -5.65 -19.72
N LYS A 48 6.41 -5.70 -18.40
CA LYS A 48 7.77 -5.63 -17.85
C LYS A 48 8.43 -7.02 -17.86
N PRO A 49 9.78 -7.10 -17.93
CA PRO A 49 10.48 -8.37 -17.77
C PRO A 49 10.14 -9.03 -16.44
N PHE A 50 9.55 -10.23 -16.51
CA PHE A 50 9.00 -10.93 -15.35
C PHE A 50 10.01 -11.06 -14.21
N ARG A 51 11.22 -11.56 -14.52
CA ARG A 51 12.25 -11.83 -13.51
C ARG A 51 12.69 -10.57 -12.77
N ALA A 52 12.94 -9.48 -13.49
CA ALA A 52 13.35 -8.21 -12.89
C ALA A 52 12.26 -7.64 -11.96
N LEU A 53 10.99 -7.70 -12.39
CA LEU A 53 9.87 -7.21 -11.59
C LEU A 53 9.64 -8.07 -10.34
N ALA A 54 9.74 -9.39 -10.48
CA ALA A 54 9.60 -10.34 -9.37
C ALA A 54 10.70 -10.14 -8.31
N GLU A 55 11.96 -10.01 -8.75
CA GLU A 55 13.10 -9.78 -7.85
C GLU A 55 12.97 -8.44 -7.11
N ALA A 56 12.58 -7.37 -7.81
CA ALA A 56 12.37 -6.06 -7.19
C ALA A 56 11.26 -6.12 -6.11
N LYS A 57 10.11 -6.73 -6.44
CA LYS A 57 9.01 -6.92 -5.49
C LYS A 57 9.45 -7.75 -4.28
N ALA A 58 10.20 -8.82 -4.50
CA ALA A 58 10.68 -9.70 -3.43
C ALA A 58 11.60 -8.96 -2.45
N ARG A 59 12.53 -8.14 -2.97
CA ARG A 59 13.45 -7.33 -2.15
C ARG A 59 12.72 -6.27 -1.33
N ILE A 60 11.80 -5.52 -1.95
CA ILE A 60 10.98 -4.52 -1.24
C ILE A 60 10.16 -5.18 -0.12
N ASN A 61 9.54 -6.32 -0.41
CA ASN A 61 8.79 -7.07 0.59
C ASN A 61 9.68 -7.62 1.71
N ALA A 62 10.93 -8.00 1.41
CA ALA A 62 11.88 -8.44 2.43
C ALA A 62 12.24 -7.31 3.39
N ILE A 63 12.47 -6.10 2.89
CA ILE A 63 12.70 -4.90 3.73
C ILE A 63 11.53 -4.64 4.66
N ALA A 64 10.29 -4.77 4.18
CA ALA A 64 9.11 -4.60 5.03
C ALA A 64 9.04 -5.68 6.13
N ARG A 65 9.35 -6.95 5.78
CA ARG A 65 9.31 -8.07 6.73
C ARG A 65 10.40 -8.03 7.80
N THR A 66 11.50 -7.33 7.60
CA THR A 66 12.52 -7.22 8.65
C THR A 66 12.09 -6.27 9.77
N GLY A 67 11.33 -5.22 9.46
CA GLY A 67 10.88 -4.25 10.46
C GLY A 67 9.62 -4.67 11.25
N ILE A 68 8.78 -5.54 10.68
CA ILE A 68 7.48 -5.91 11.27
C ILE A 68 7.61 -6.78 12.54
N PRO A 69 8.43 -7.86 12.58
CA PRO A 69 8.56 -8.72 13.76
C PRO A 69 9.05 -7.98 15.00
N GLU A 70 9.99 -7.04 14.85
CA GLU A 70 10.48 -6.21 15.94
C GLU A 70 9.36 -5.35 16.54
N VAL A 71 8.52 -4.74 15.70
CA VAL A 71 7.36 -3.95 16.13
C VAL A 71 6.31 -4.83 16.85
N ASN A 72 6.08 -6.05 16.39
CA ASN A 72 5.15 -6.98 17.03
C ASN A 72 5.65 -7.40 18.41
N ALA A 73 6.93 -7.80 18.53
CA ALA A 73 7.53 -8.19 19.81
C ALA A 73 7.46 -7.09 20.88
N MET A 74 7.56 -5.81 20.48
CA MET A 74 7.39 -4.67 21.40
C MET A 74 5.97 -4.49 21.91
N THR A 75 4.96 -4.98 21.19
CA THR A 75 3.53 -4.77 21.50
C THR A 75 2.87 -5.99 22.13
N GLU A 76 3.37 -7.20 21.88
CA GLU A 76 2.90 -8.46 22.47
C GLU A 76 3.12 -8.56 24.00
N GLY A 77 4.01 -7.78 24.59
CA GLY A 77 4.22 -7.73 26.04
C GLY A 77 3.20 -6.88 26.83
N PHE A 78 2.29 -6.18 26.15
CA PHE A 78 1.30 -5.27 26.74
C PHE A 78 -0.18 -5.69 26.50
N LEU A 79 -0.41 -6.76 25.73
CA LEU A 79 -1.71 -7.39 25.47
C LEU A 79 -1.78 -8.76 26.13
#